data_AF-A0A5C6ND66-F1
#
_entry.id   AF-A0A5C6ND66-F1
#
_cell.length_a   1.000
_cell.length_b   1.000
_cell.length_c   1.000
_cell.angle_alpha   90.00
_cell.angle_beta   90.00
_cell.angle_gamma   90.00
#
_symmetry.space_group_name_H-M   'P 1'
#
loop_
_entity.id
_entity.type
_entity.pdbx_description
1 polymer ?
#
loop_
_entity_poly.entity_id
_entity_poly.type
_entity_poly.pdbx_seq_one_letter_code
_entity_poly.pdbx_strand_id
1 'polypeptide(L)'
;MRRSVSEAFWAMCAADSMSMPVHWYYNIDDIKRDFGGWISGFNSPRDRHPSSILTLSNTSRVCFIQLPSSFSGLQAGENTLNVLCALRAAQTLVSGRFTDFSQPDAQAAVLSNYVDFLTTPGTHNDTYAESFHRSFFADWQDTSPSSPGQVLKFAEKRSRQKLSSSHPDSQLDAIGCLTTILPFILLSASANEEQAVSSAVEFVKLTHPHPNVPEYVELYSRALHAVLGGASVRQQAEHALRRLHVWDVCQSYSRRAARFAVSSEKRLKVHQSAVSYLGLACYTKGALSSLFYLAYEFHDNPREGILTNTNCGGSYTRKQTGIDFENIHH
;
A
#
# COMPACT_ATOMS: atom_id res chain seq x y z
N MET A 1 22.40 0.33 -3.29
CA MET A 1 21.58 -0.91 -3.25
C MET A 1 21.16 -1.33 -1.84
N ARG A 2 22.00 -1.92 -0.99
CA ARG A 2 21.56 -2.35 0.38
C ARG A 2 20.97 -1.23 1.23
N ARG A 3 21.61 -0.05 1.21
CA ARG A 3 21.10 1.17 1.86
C ARG A 3 19.72 1.57 1.32
N SER A 4 19.60 1.70 0.00
CA SER A 4 18.35 2.03 -0.71
C SER A 4 17.20 1.08 -0.37
N VAL A 5 17.47 -0.22 -0.28
CA VAL A 5 16.47 -1.23 0.13
C VAL A 5 16.02 -1.01 1.57
N SER A 6 16.97 -0.79 2.49
CA SER A 6 16.64 -0.51 3.89
C SER A 6 15.86 0.79 4.06
N GLU A 7 16.23 1.85 3.33
CA GLU A 7 15.55 3.15 3.35
C GLU A 7 14.13 3.03 2.80
N ALA A 8 13.92 2.24 1.73
CA ALA A 8 12.58 1.99 1.21
C ALA A 8 11.65 1.28 2.22
N PHE A 9 12.15 0.30 2.98
CA PHE A 9 11.38 -0.33 4.06
C PHE A 9 11.06 0.67 5.19
N TRP A 10 12.04 1.48 5.61
CA TRP A 10 11.81 2.51 6.64
C TRP A 10 10.81 3.56 6.20
N ALA A 11 10.89 3.99 4.95
CA ALA A 11 10.01 4.98 4.39
C ALA A 11 8.56 4.46 4.28
N MET A 12 8.38 3.19 3.88
CA MET A 12 7.07 2.53 3.93
C MET A 12 6.48 2.58 5.34
N CYS A 13 7.26 2.22 6.36
CA CYS A 13 6.81 2.25 7.75
C CYS A 13 6.50 3.67 8.25
N ALA A 14 7.38 4.62 7.96
CA ALA A 14 7.20 6.01 8.37
C ALA A 14 5.96 6.63 7.70
N ALA A 15 5.75 6.36 6.42
CA ALA A 15 4.61 6.88 5.67
C ALA A 15 3.29 6.32 6.20
N ASP A 16 3.24 5.01 6.42
CA ASP A 16 2.05 4.35 6.96
C ASP A 16 1.72 4.87 8.36
N SER A 17 2.69 4.87 9.26
CA SER A 17 2.51 5.33 10.65
C SER A 17 2.12 6.82 10.73
N MET A 18 2.67 7.67 9.84
CA MET A 18 2.31 9.09 9.76
C MET A 18 0.86 9.29 9.32
N SER A 19 0.41 8.42 8.43
CA SER A 19 -0.84 8.59 7.70
C SER A 19 -2.04 7.85 8.30
N MET A 20 -1.74 6.80 9.07
CA MET A 20 -2.67 5.97 9.84
C MET A 20 -3.76 6.75 10.60
N PRO A 21 -3.46 7.83 11.37
CA PRO A 21 -4.48 8.53 12.16
C PRO A 21 -5.57 9.22 11.33
N VAL A 22 -5.29 9.51 10.06
CA VAL A 22 -6.21 10.23 9.15
C VAL A 22 -6.79 9.32 8.07
N HIS A 23 -6.76 8.00 8.28
CA HIS A 23 -7.45 7.04 7.41
C HIS A 23 -8.96 7.35 7.40
N TRP A 24 -9.57 7.29 6.21
CA TRP A 24 -11.02 7.50 5.98
C TRP A 24 -11.53 8.94 6.14
N TYR A 25 -10.64 9.90 6.36
CA TYR A 25 -10.96 11.32 6.28
C TYR A 25 -11.15 11.76 4.83
N TYR A 26 -12.34 11.54 4.28
CA TYR A 26 -12.67 11.99 2.91
C TYR A 26 -12.83 13.50 2.80
N ASN A 27 -13.26 14.16 3.87
CA ASN A 27 -13.23 15.61 3.98
C ASN A 27 -11.92 16.02 4.68
N ILE A 28 -11.04 16.66 3.93
CA ILE A 28 -9.73 17.12 4.43
C ILE A 28 -9.84 18.19 5.51
N ASP A 29 -10.93 18.96 5.56
CA ASP A 29 -11.12 19.97 6.61
C ASP A 29 -11.40 19.31 7.98
N ASP A 30 -11.94 18.09 7.98
CA ASP A 30 -12.10 17.31 9.21
C ASP A 30 -10.74 16.94 9.80
N ILE A 31 -9.71 16.68 8.97
CA ILE A 31 -8.34 16.43 9.45
C ILE A 31 -7.85 17.65 10.22
N LYS A 32 -7.96 18.82 9.58
CA LYS A 32 -7.47 20.07 10.16
C LYS A 32 -8.18 20.40 11.48
N ARG A 33 -9.49 20.17 11.54
CA ARG A 33 -10.29 20.38 12.76
C ARG A 33 -9.91 19.39 13.85
N ASP A 34 -9.90 18.10 13.55
CA ASP A 34 -9.78 17.05 14.56
C ASP A 34 -8.36 16.95 15.13
N PHE A 35 -7.33 17.38 14.39
CA PHE A 35 -5.93 17.37 14.86
C PHE A 35 -5.41 18.76 15.25
N GLY A 36 -6.28 19.79 15.28
CA GLY A 36 -5.88 21.15 15.66
C GLY A 36 -4.91 21.82 14.69
N GLY A 37 -4.91 21.38 13.42
CA GLY A 37 -3.96 21.75 12.40
C GLY A 37 -3.76 20.61 11.40
N TRP A 38 -2.88 20.83 10.41
CA TRP A 38 -2.45 19.75 9.53
C TRP A 38 -1.52 18.79 10.27
N ILE A 39 -1.55 17.51 9.89
CA ILE A 39 -0.63 16.52 10.44
C ILE A 39 0.80 16.94 10.14
N SER A 40 1.63 16.97 11.18
CA SER A 40 3.04 17.37 11.14
C SER A 40 3.97 16.38 11.84
N GLY A 41 3.41 15.31 12.41
CA GLY A 41 4.11 14.28 13.17
C GLY A 41 3.21 13.06 13.44
N PHE A 42 3.77 12.04 14.09
CA PHE A 42 3.01 10.85 14.46
C PHE A 42 1.93 11.19 15.48
N ASN A 43 0.70 10.76 15.18
CA ASN A 43 -0.46 10.95 16.03
C ASN A 43 -1.19 9.61 16.19
N SER A 44 -1.82 9.40 17.34
CA SER A 44 -2.79 8.32 17.48
C SER A 44 -4.09 8.70 16.74
N PRO A 45 -4.84 7.72 16.23
CA PRO A 45 -6.20 7.96 15.74
C PRO A 45 -7.08 8.58 16.82
N ARG A 46 -8.09 9.34 16.39
CA ARG A 46 -9.13 9.82 17.29
C ARG A 46 -10.11 8.68 17.60
N ASP A 47 -10.61 8.66 18.83
CA ASP A 47 -11.60 7.67 19.28
C ASP A 47 -12.89 7.72 18.45
N ARG A 48 -13.25 8.91 17.95
CA ARG A 48 -14.43 9.14 17.12
C ARG A 48 -14.02 9.70 15.77
N HIS A 49 -14.34 8.95 14.72
CA HIS A 49 -14.18 9.37 13.34
C HIS A 49 -15.36 10.28 12.91
N PRO A 50 -15.13 11.36 12.13
CA PRO A 50 -16.16 12.33 11.74
C PRO A 50 -17.20 11.74 10.78
N SER A 51 -16.82 10.76 9.96
CA SER A 51 -17.76 10.02 9.10
C SER A 51 -18.11 8.66 9.68
N SER A 52 -19.41 8.35 9.70
CA SER A 52 -19.97 7.07 10.17
C SER A 52 -19.94 6.02 9.06
N ILE A 53 -18.76 5.58 8.63
CA ILE A 53 -18.63 4.47 7.65
C ILE A 53 -18.41 3.11 8.32
N LEU A 54 -18.08 3.06 9.61
CA LEU A 54 -17.76 1.82 10.33
C LEU A 54 -18.97 0.90 10.60
N THR A 55 -20.19 1.29 10.24
CA THR A 55 -21.41 0.47 10.37
C THR A 55 -21.69 -0.46 9.18
N LEU A 56 -20.82 -0.53 8.17
CA LEU A 56 -21.04 -1.35 6.97
C LEU A 56 -19.85 -2.31 6.71
N SER A 57 -19.83 -3.48 7.35
CA SER A 57 -19.35 -4.72 6.72
C SER A 57 -19.70 -5.99 7.52
N ASN A 58 -19.77 -7.11 6.81
CA ASN A 58 -20.56 -8.32 7.03
C ASN A 58 -20.06 -9.25 8.15
N THR A 59 -20.99 -9.83 8.93
CA THR A 59 -20.76 -10.73 10.07
C THR A 59 -20.58 -12.20 9.64
N SER A 60 -19.40 -12.56 9.14
CA SER A 60 -19.05 -13.98 8.91
C SER A 60 -18.20 -14.50 10.08
N ARG A 61 -18.64 -15.61 10.70
CA ARG A 61 -18.18 -16.17 11.99
C ARG A 61 -16.74 -16.72 12.06
N VAL A 62 -15.85 -16.35 11.15
CA VAL A 62 -14.43 -16.78 11.15
C VAL A 62 -13.46 -15.59 11.33
N CYS A 63 -13.96 -14.36 11.41
CA CYS A 63 -13.15 -13.21 11.79
C CYS A 63 -13.16 -13.01 13.31
N PHE A 64 -12.04 -13.34 13.98
CA PHE A 64 -11.68 -12.66 15.23
C PHE A 64 -11.27 -11.18 15.00
N ILE A 65 -11.39 -10.69 13.76
CA ILE A 65 -11.35 -9.27 13.40
C ILE A 65 -12.70 -8.66 13.78
N GLN A 66 -12.84 -8.36 15.07
CA GLN A 66 -13.95 -7.56 15.58
C GLN A 66 -13.84 -6.17 14.95
N LEU A 67 -14.85 -5.73 14.17
CA LEU A 67 -14.96 -4.33 13.74
C LEU A 67 -15.28 -3.48 14.98
N PRO A 68 -14.37 -2.67 15.53
CA PRO A 68 -14.78 -1.65 16.45
C PRO A 68 -15.20 -0.44 15.62
N SER A 69 -16.21 0.24 16.13
CA SER A 69 -16.65 1.57 15.76
C SER A 69 -15.58 2.66 15.97
N SER A 70 -14.30 2.28 16.14
CA SER A 70 -13.17 3.13 16.50
C SER A 70 -11.83 2.54 16.02
N PHE A 71 -10.93 3.39 15.54
CA PHE A 71 -9.50 3.07 15.31
C PHE A 71 -8.73 2.95 16.64
N SER A 72 -9.39 2.55 17.73
CA SER A 72 -8.92 2.65 19.12
C SER A 72 -7.85 1.61 19.50
N GLY A 73 -7.28 0.89 18.53
CA GLY A 73 -6.25 -0.12 18.77
C GLY A 73 -4.83 0.40 18.57
N LEU A 74 -4.62 1.31 17.61
CA LEU A 74 -3.28 1.77 17.23
C LEU A 74 -2.85 3.03 17.98
N GLN A 75 -1.56 3.10 18.32
CA GLN A 75 -0.89 4.24 18.94
C GLN A 75 -0.08 5.04 17.92
N ALA A 76 0.30 6.27 18.29
CA ALA A 76 1.19 7.10 17.50
C ALA A 76 2.49 6.36 17.15
N GLY A 77 2.77 6.23 15.85
CA GLY A 77 3.98 5.56 15.36
C GLY A 77 3.82 4.06 15.11
N GLU A 78 2.66 3.46 15.43
CA GLU A 78 2.37 2.09 15.03
C GLU A 78 1.98 2.01 13.55
N ASN A 79 2.39 0.89 12.92
CA ASN A 79 2.05 0.58 11.54
C ASN A 79 0.75 -0.22 11.49
N THR A 80 0.03 -0.05 10.40
CA THR A 80 -1.19 -0.77 10.06
C THR A 80 -0.92 -2.20 9.61
N LEU A 81 -2.00 -2.98 9.52
CA LEU A 81 -1.96 -4.39 9.19
C LEU A 81 -1.22 -4.72 7.89
N ASN A 82 -1.40 -3.91 6.84
CA ASN A 82 -0.78 -4.15 5.53
C ASN A 82 0.75 -4.07 5.59
N VAL A 83 1.29 -3.06 6.29
CA VAL A 83 2.74 -2.90 6.47
C VAL A 83 3.30 -3.99 7.37
N LEU A 84 2.58 -4.37 8.43
CA LEU A 84 2.97 -5.52 9.26
C LEU A 84 3.05 -6.80 8.42
N CYS A 85 2.08 -7.06 7.54
CA CYS A 85 2.12 -8.19 6.62
C CYS A 85 3.33 -8.13 5.67
N ALA A 86 3.64 -6.97 5.11
CA ALA A 86 4.81 -6.79 4.23
C ALA A 86 6.12 -7.03 4.98
N LEU A 87 6.27 -6.51 6.20
CA LEU A 87 7.46 -6.74 7.02
C LEU A 87 7.64 -8.22 7.37
N ARG A 88 6.55 -8.92 7.70
CA ARG A 88 6.58 -10.37 7.96
C ARG A 88 6.92 -11.18 6.73
N ALA A 89 6.42 -10.79 5.55
CA ALA A 89 6.80 -11.40 4.29
C ALA A 89 8.31 -11.22 4.03
N ALA A 90 8.86 -10.01 4.22
CA ALA A 90 10.29 -9.76 4.09
C ALA A 90 11.11 -10.62 5.07
N GLN A 91 10.71 -10.69 6.34
CA GLN A 91 11.37 -11.54 7.34
C GLN A 91 11.32 -13.01 6.97
N THR A 92 10.20 -13.50 6.44
CA THR A 92 10.03 -14.89 6.01
C THR A 92 10.94 -15.21 4.83
N LEU A 93 11.01 -14.32 3.83
CA LEU A 93 11.87 -14.49 2.66
C LEU A 93 13.36 -14.54 3.05
N VAL A 94 13.80 -13.62 3.92
CA VAL A 94 15.19 -13.54 4.39
C VAL A 94 15.55 -14.74 5.29
N SER A 95 14.69 -15.08 6.26
CA SER A 95 14.95 -16.17 7.21
C SER A 95 14.92 -17.55 6.54
N GLY A 96 14.07 -17.71 5.53
CA GLY A 96 14.02 -18.91 4.68
C GLY A 96 15.18 -19.04 3.70
N ARG A 97 16.06 -18.02 3.60
CA ARG A 97 17.22 -17.97 2.68
C ARG A 97 16.84 -18.22 1.22
N PHE A 98 15.66 -17.79 0.81
CA PHE A 98 15.24 -17.90 -0.58
C PHE A 98 16.07 -16.96 -1.45
N THR A 99 16.50 -17.43 -2.62
CA THR A 99 17.26 -16.64 -3.61
C THR A 99 16.44 -16.27 -4.84
N ASP A 100 15.30 -16.93 -5.04
CA ASP A 100 14.34 -16.70 -6.11
C ASP A 100 12.93 -16.77 -5.53
N PHE A 101 12.23 -15.64 -5.50
CA PHE A 101 10.92 -15.53 -4.86
C PHE A 101 9.77 -15.89 -5.81
N SER A 102 10.07 -16.17 -7.07
CA SER A 102 9.11 -16.75 -8.01
C SER A 102 8.84 -18.24 -7.72
N GLN A 103 9.72 -18.89 -6.94
CA GLN A 103 9.58 -20.30 -6.61
C GLN A 103 8.40 -20.57 -5.68
N PRO A 104 7.65 -21.67 -5.89
CA PRO A 104 6.50 -22.04 -5.06
C PRO A 104 6.82 -22.09 -3.55
N ASP A 105 8.00 -22.58 -3.17
CA ASP A 105 8.37 -22.72 -1.76
C ASP A 105 8.46 -21.36 -1.03
N ALA A 106 8.95 -20.31 -1.71
CA ALA A 106 9.02 -18.96 -1.15
C ALA A 106 7.61 -18.39 -0.95
N GLN A 107 6.75 -18.53 -1.97
CA GLN A 107 5.35 -18.08 -1.91
C GLN A 107 4.56 -18.83 -0.83
N ALA A 108 4.75 -20.15 -0.75
CA ALA A 108 4.14 -21.01 0.26
C ALA A 108 4.55 -20.59 1.68
N ALA A 109 5.84 -20.33 1.92
CA ALA A 109 6.32 -19.88 3.22
C ALA A 109 5.70 -18.54 3.63
N VAL A 110 5.67 -17.55 2.72
CA VAL A 110 5.07 -16.23 2.98
C VAL A 110 3.57 -16.34 3.26
N LEU A 111 2.83 -17.10 2.44
CA LEU A 111 1.39 -17.29 2.65
C LEU A 111 1.09 -18.04 3.95
N SER A 112 1.90 -19.03 4.30
CA SER A 112 1.76 -19.75 5.57
C SER A 112 1.95 -18.83 6.77
N ASN A 113 2.97 -17.97 6.73
CA ASN A 113 3.19 -16.98 7.78
C ASN A 113 2.07 -15.93 7.84
N TYR A 114 1.56 -15.51 6.68
CA TYR A 114 0.44 -14.58 6.56
C TYR A 114 -0.85 -15.13 7.19
N VAL A 115 -1.18 -16.40 6.91
CA VAL A 115 -2.32 -17.09 7.54
C VAL A 115 -2.13 -17.18 9.04
N ASP A 116 -1.00 -17.73 9.50
CA ASP A 116 -0.68 -17.88 10.92
C ASP A 116 -0.77 -16.55 11.68
N PHE A 117 -0.22 -15.48 11.11
CA PHE A 117 -0.24 -14.15 11.68
C PHE A 117 -1.65 -13.60 11.87
N LEU A 118 -2.53 -13.75 10.88
CA LEU A 118 -3.88 -13.18 10.91
C LEU A 118 -4.91 -14.06 11.61
N THR A 119 -4.63 -15.35 11.80
CA THR A 119 -5.50 -16.27 12.55
C THR A 119 -5.11 -16.42 14.02
N THR A 120 -3.90 -16.00 14.41
CA THR A 120 -3.44 -16.07 15.80
C THR A 120 -3.88 -14.80 16.57
N PRO A 121 -4.67 -14.93 17.66
CA PRO A 121 -5.09 -13.77 18.45
C PRO A 121 -3.90 -13.02 19.08
N GLY A 122 -3.98 -11.69 19.13
CA GLY A 122 -3.01 -10.83 19.82
C GLY A 122 -1.71 -10.57 19.06
N THR A 123 -1.63 -10.92 17.78
CA THR A 123 -0.44 -10.67 16.94
C THR A 123 -0.35 -9.24 16.40
N HIS A 124 -1.46 -8.51 16.36
CA HIS A 124 -1.53 -7.11 15.93
C HIS A 124 -2.63 -6.34 16.68
N ASN A 125 -2.46 -5.03 16.76
CA ASN A 125 -3.41 -4.10 17.41
C ASN A 125 -4.36 -3.42 16.41
N ASP A 126 -4.11 -3.58 15.10
CA ASP A 126 -4.96 -2.98 14.08
C ASP A 126 -6.33 -3.66 14.06
N THR A 127 -7.36 -2.86 14.25
CA THR A 127 -8.74 -3.31 14.32
C THR A 127 -9.44 -3.29 12.96
N TYR A 128 -8.75 -2.81 11.93
CA TYR A 128 -9.23 -2.82 10.56
C TYR A 128 -8.35 -3.72 9.70
N ALA A 129 -9.00 -4.57 8.90
CA ALA A 129 -8.34 -5.31 7.84
C ALA A 129 -8.91 -4.87 6.50
N GLU A 130 -8.06 -4.55 5.52
CA GLU A 130 -8.48 -4.19 4.16
C GLU A 130 -9.32 -5.30 3.50
N SER A 131 -10.12 -4.93 2.50
CA SER A 131 -11.06 -5.83 1.84
C SER A 131 -10.43 -7.10 1.28
N PHE A 132 -9.21 -7.04 0.76
CA PHE A 132 -8.53 -8.23 0.22
C PHE A 132 -8.23 -9.27 1.31
N HIS A 133 -7.85 -8.83 2.52
CA HIS A 133 -7.67 -9.73 3.67
C HIS A 133 -8.99 -10.43 4.00
N ARG A 134 -10.07 -9.66 4.18
CA ARG A 134 -11.39 -10.21 4.49
C ARG A 134 -11.88 -11.16 3.40
N SER A 135 -11.68 -10.82 2.13
CA SER A 135 -12.02 -11.67 0.99
C SER A 135 -11.19 -12.95 0.96
N PHE A 136 -9.91 -12.91 1.33
CA PHE A 136 -9.06 -14.10 1.44
C PHE A 136 -9.59 -15.07 2.50
N PHE A 137 -9.86 -14.59 3.71
CA PHE A 137 -10.32 -15.43 4.81
C PHE A 137 -11.80 -15.83 4.70
N ALA A 138 -12.61 -15.08 3.96
CA ALA A 138 -13.97 -15.51 3.61
C ALA A 138 -13.97 -16.79 2.76
N ASP A 139 -12.95 -17.01 1.92
CA ASP A 139 -12.83 -18.24 1.12
C ASP A 139 -12.07 -19.35 1.85
N TRP A 140 -11.29 -19.00 2.88
CA TRP A 140 -10.45 -19.94 3.64
C TRP A 140 -11.23 -20.95 4.50
N GLN A 141 -12.56 -20.81 4.65
CA GLN A 141 -13.48 -21.43 5.62
C GLN A 141 -13.41 -22.98 5.79
N ASP A 142 -12.28 -23.48 6.27
CA ASP A 142 -12.13 -24.69 7.08
C ASP A 142 -11.83 -26.02 6.37
N THR A 143 -10.63 -26.12 5.78
CA THR A 143 -9.93 -27.42 5.61
C THR A 143 -8.47 -27.30 6.05
N SER A 144 -8.23 -26.75 7.25
CA SER A 144 -6.94 -26.62 7.95
C SER A 144 -5.70 -26.99 7.12
N PRO A 145 -5.32 -26.19 6.11
CA PRO A 145 -4.05 -26.36 5.41
C PRO A 145 -2.96 -26.05 6.43
N SER A 146 -2.42 -27.07 7.08
CA SER A 146 -1.43 -26.92 8.15
C SER A 146 -0.01 -26.84 7.63
N SER A 147 0.20 -27.17 6.34
CA SER A 147 1.50 -27.06 5.69
C SER A 147 1.55 -25.91 4.67
N PRO A 148 2.72 -25.24 4.51
CA PRO A 148 2.90 -24.18 3.52
C PRO A 148 2.41 -24.54 2.11
N GLY A 149 2.70 -25.77 1.66
CA GLY A 149 2.27 -26.24 0.33
C GLY A 149 0.77 -26.37 0.17
N GLN A 150 0.02 -26.72 1.23
CA GLN A 150 -1.45 -26.74 1.16
C GLN A 150 -2.03 -25.32 1.15
N VAL A 151 -1.44 -24.39 1.92
CA VAL A 151 -1.82 -22.97 1.91
C VAL A 151 -1.65 -22.38 0.50
N LEU A 152 -0.53 -22.68 -0.16
CA LEU A 152 -0.28 -22.24 -1.53
C LEU A 152 -1.31 -22.83 -2.51
N LYS A 153 -1.56 -24.14 -2.46
CA LYS A 153 -2.56 -24.80 -3.32
C LYS A 153 -3.96 -24.19 -3.15
N PHE A 154 -4.33 -23.84 -1.92
CA PHE A 154 -5.56 -23.10 -1.65
C PHE A 154 -5.54 -21.75 -2.38
N ALA A 155 -4.49 -20.95 -2.19
CA ALA A 155 -4.40 -19.59 -2.75
C ALA A 155 -4.41 -19.61 -4.28
N GLU A 156 -3.71 -20.56 -4.91
CA GLU A 156 -3.74 -20.77 -6.36
C GLU A 156 -5.14 -21.15 -6.86
N LYS A 157 -5.82 -22.08 -6.18
CA LYS A 157 -7.18 -22.48 -6.54
C LYS A 157 -8.14 -21.30 -6.44
N ARG A 158 -8.09 -20.56 -5.33
CA ARG A 158 -8.86 -19.34 -5.12
C ARG A 158 -8.58 -18.30 -6.22
N SER A 159 -7.30 -18.07 -6.52
CA SER A 159 -6.87 -17.11 -7.54
C SER A 159 -7.43 -17.45 -8.92
N ARG A 160 -7.27 -18.71 -9.37
CA ARG A 160 -7.83 -19.19 -10.65
C ARG A 160 -9.35 -19.00 -10.72
N GLN A 161 -10.07 -19.36 -9.66
CA GLN A 161 -11.52 -19.22 -9.62
C GLN A 161 -11.95 -17.75 -9.74
N LYS A 162 -11.36 -16.85 -8.95
CA LYS A 162 -11.74 -15.43 -8.98
C LYS A 162 -11.36 -14.72 -10.27
N LEU A 163 -10.19 -15.03 -10.84
CA LEU A 163 -9.78 -14.49 -12.15
C LEU A 163 -10.63 -15.02 -13.32
N SER A 164 -11.26 -16.20 -13.16
CA SER A 164 -12.18 -16.74 -14.17
C SER A 164 -13.61 -16.17 -14.10
N SER A 165 -13.92 -15.36 -13.08
CA SER A 165 -15.25 -14.76 -12.93
C SER A 165 -15.52 -13.73 -14.02
N SER A 166 -16.71 -13.78 -14.63
CA SER A 166 -17.20 -12.74 -15.54
C SER A 166 -17.50 -11.40 -14.85
N HIS A 167 -17.62 -11.43 -13.52
CA HIS A 167 -17.84 -10.25 -12.67
C HIS A 167 -16.75 -10.22 -11.59
N PRO A 168 -15.57 -9.67 -11.89
CA PRO A 168 -14.49 -9.55 -10.92
C PRO A 168 -14.92 -8.74 -9.69
N ASP A 169 -14.54 -9.22 -8.51
CA ASP A 169 -14.81 -8.51 -7.26
C ASP A 169 -13.95 -7.24 -7.18
N SER A 170 -14.58 -6.09 -7.40
CA SER A 170 -13.91 -4.79 -7.37
C SER A 170 -13.24 -4.47 -6.03
N GLN A 171 -13.57 -5.18 -4.94
CA GLN A 171 -12.89 -5.05 -3.65
C GLN A 171 -11.46 -5.62 -3.65
N LEU A 172 -11.10 -6.39 -4.68
CA LEU A 172 -9.75 -6.94 -4.89
C LEU A 172 -8.88 -6.04 -5.79
N ASP A 173 -9.49 -5.07 -6.49
CA ASP A 173 -8.77 -3.95 -7.11
C ASP A 173 -8.45 -2.90 -6.03
N ALA A 174 -7.62 -3.32 -5.07
CA ALA A 174 -7.26 -2.55 -3.90
C ALA A 174 -5.76 -2.25 -3.89
N ILE A 175 -5.41 -1.01 -3.56
CA ILE A 175 -4.03 -0.50 -3.52
C ILE A 175 -3.12 -1.21 -2.49
N GLY A 176 -3.66 -1.94 -1.50
CA GLY A 176 -2.89 -2.85 -0.63
C GLY A 176 -2.02 -3.86 -1.40
N CYS A 177 -2.33 -4.11 -2.67
CA CYS A 177 -1.51 -4.87 -3.59
C CYS A 177 -0.07 -4.32 -3.71
N LEU A 178 0.12 -2.99 -3.70
CA LEU A 178 1.44 -2.37 -3.81
C LEU A 178 2.29 -2.58 -2.56
N THR A 179 1.68 -2.50 -1.37
CA THR A 179 2.35 -2.78 -0.10
C THR A 179 2.73 -4.26 -0.02
N THR A 180 1.83 -5.14 -0.46
CA THR A 180 2.01 -6.61 -0.43
C THR A 180 3.22 -7.07 -1.25
N ILE A 181 3.52 -6.42 -2.38
CA ILE A 181 4.60 -6.82 -3.28
C ILE A 181 5.96 -6.21 -2.94
N LEU A 182 6.02 -5.20 -2.05
CA LEU A 182 7.25 -4.48 -1.75
C LEU A 182 8.41 -5.41 -1.36
N PRO A 183 8.23 -6.42 -0.48
CA PRO A 183 9.30 -7.36 -0.13
C PRO A 183 9.88 -8.10 -1.33
N PHE A 184 9.04 -8.48 -2.29
CA PHE A 184 9.45 -9.23 -3.47
C PHE A 184 10.32 -8.38 -4.40
N ILE A 185 10.04 -7.08 -4.54
CA ILE A 185 10.85 -6.17 -5.35
C ILE A 185 12.10 -5.71 -4.61
N LEU A 186 11.95 -5.25 -3.37
CA LEU A 186 13.06 -4.69 -2.58
C LEU A 186 14.14 -5.73 -2.30
N LEU A 187 13.77 -6.98 -1.98
CA LEU A 187 14.74 -8.04 -1.74
C LEU A 187 15.31 -8.63 -3.04
N SER A 188 14.64 -8.42 -4.18
CA SER A 188 15.12 -8.80 -5.52
C SER A 188 15.85 -7.67 -6.24
N ALA A 189 16.25 -6.60 -5.55
CA ALA A 189 16.84 -5.41 -6.18
C ALA A 189 18.17 -5.68 -6.93
N SER A 190 18.84 -6.80 -6.63
CA SER A 190 20.05 -7.25 -7.35
C SER A 190 19.76 -8.27 -8.46
N ALA A 191 18.53 -8.77 -8.57
CA ALA A 191 18.09 -9.62 -9.66
C ALA A 191 17.79 -8.77 -10.91
N ASN A 192 17.64 -9.45 -12.05
CA ASN A 192 17.18 -8.78 -13.27
C ASN A 192 15.73 -8.28 -13.08
N GLU A 193 15.38 -7.19 -13.77
CA GLU A 193 14.08 -6.52 -13.64
C GLU A 193 12.92 -7.51 -13.84
N GLU A 194 12.97 -8.34 -14.89
CA GLU A 194 11.87 -9.24 -15.21
C GLU A 194 11.63 -10.31 -14.15
N GLN A 195 12.69 -10.85 -13.55
CA GLN A 195 12.56 -11.81 -12.46
C GLN A 195 11.96 -11.16 -11.22
N ALA A 196 12.39 -9.95 -10.86
CA ALA A 196 11.86 -9.21 -9.72
C ALA A 196 10.36 -8.90 -9.93
N VAL A 197 10.03 -8.33 -11.09
CA VAL A 197 8.66 -7.98 -11.49
C VAL A 197 7.76 -9.21 -11.55
N SER A 198 8.22 -10.30 -12.17
CA SER A 198 7.49 -11.56 -12.23
C SER A 198 7.20 -12.12 -10.84
N SER A 199 8.17 -12.08 -9.93
CA SER A 199 7.98 -12.54 -8.55
C SER A 199 6.87 -11.75 -7.82
N ALA A 200 6.85 -10.43 -7.99
CA ALA A 200 5.81 -9.57 -7.43
C ALA A 200 4.42 -9.83 -8.06
N VAL A 201 4.36 -9.92 -9.39
CA VAL A 201 3.11 -10.15 -10.14
C VAL A 201 2.51 -11.52 -9.86
N GLU A 202 3.33 -12.57 -9.75
CA GLU A 202 2.81 -13.90 -9.41
C GLU A 202 2.32 -13.96 -7.97
N PHE A 203 3.05 -13.36 -7.02
CA PHE A 203 2.60 -13.34 -5.63
C PHE A 203 1.32 -12.52 -5.44
N VAL A 204 1.19 -11.37 -6.10
CA VAL A 204 0.00 -10.52 -5.93
C VAL A 204 -1.27 -11.21 -6.43
N LYS A 205 -1.18 -12.06 -7.47
CA LYS A 205 -2.34 -12.82 -7.97
C LYS A 205 -2.90 -13.78 -6.91
N LEU A 206 -2.09 -14.23 -5.96
CA LEU A 206 -2.52 -15.14 -4.89
C LEU A 206 -3.37 -14.42 -3.83
N THR A 207 -3.11 -13.12 -3.60
CA THR A 207 -3.79 -12.31 -2.59
C THR A 207 -4.90 -11.44 -3.18
N HIS A 208 -4.63 -10.78 -4.31
CA HIS A 208 -5.49 -9.84 -5.05
C HIS A 208 -5.84 -10.36 -6.45
N PRO A 209 -6.58 -11.48 -6.60
CA PRO A 209 -6.94 -12.01 -7.90
C PRO A 209 -8.00 -11.14 -8.58
N HIS A 210 -7.54 -10.08 -9.26
CA HIS A 210 -8.35 -9.16 -10.04
C HIS A 210 -7.66 -8.87 -11.39
N PRO A 211 -8.38 -8.82 -12.53
CA PRO A 211 -7.77 -8.66 -13.86
C PRO A 211 -6.90 -7.40 -14.03
N ASN A 212 -7.25 -6.30 -13.37
CA ASN A 212 -6.51 -5.04 -13.48
C ASN A 212 -5.21 -5.01 -12.66
N VAL A 213 -5.13 -5.76 -11.56
CA VAL A 213 -4.05 -5.63 -10.57
C VAL A 213 -2.67 -5.96 -11.16
N PRO A 214 -2.50 -7.02 -11.97
CA PRO A 214 -1.20 -7.35 -12.57
C PRO A 214 -0.56 -6.19 -13.35
N GLU A 215 -1.34 -5.46 -14.15
CA GLU A 215 -0.82 -4.34 -14.96
C GLU A 215 -0.30 -3.19 -14.06
N TYR A 216 -1.04 -2.85 -13.01
CA TYR A 216 -0.64 -1.80 -12.07
C TYR A 216 0.57 -2.19 -11.23
N VAL A 217 0.62 -3.44 -10.79
CA VAL A 217 1.76 -3.99 -10.05
C VAL A 217 3.00 -4.06 -10.93
N GLU A 218 2.86 -4.45 -12.19
CA GLU A 218 3.95 -4.45 -13.15
C GLU A 218 4.52 -3.03 -13.32
N LEU A 219 3.66 -2.03 -13.59
CA LEU A 219 4.08 -0.64 -13.75
C LEU A 219 4.81 -0.11 -12.51
N TYR A 220 4.26 -0.36 -11.32
CA TYR A 220 4.88 0.06 -10.05
C TYR A 220 6.20 -0.66 -9.78
N SER A 221 6.25 -1.98 -10.02
CA SER A 221 7.42 -2.81 -9.77
C SER A 221 8.59 -2.45 -10.68
N ARG A 222 8.33 -2.19 -11.97
CA ARG A 222 9.37 -1.72 -12.91
C ARG A 222 9.92 -0.36 -12.51
N ALA A 223 9.04 0.60 -12.20
CA ALA A 223 9.47 1.91 -11.74
C ALA A 223 10.33 1.82 -10.47
N LEU A 224 9.89 1.02 -9.49
CA LEU A 224 10.63 0.82 -8.24
C LEU A 224 11.98 0.13 -8.46
N HIS A 225 12.02 -0.95 -9.24
CA HIS A 225 13.26 -1.65 -9.56
C HIS A 225 14.27 -0.74 -10.29
N ALA A 226 13.81 0.03 -11.28
CA ALA A 226 14.64 1.01 -11.98
C ALA A 226 15.21 2.06 -11.02
N VAL A 227 14.41 2.59 -10.09
CA VAL A 227 14.89 3.57 -9.09
C VAL A 227 15.90 2.94 -8.12
N LEU A 228 15.69 1.70 -7.68
CA LEU A 228 16.68 0.98 -6.88
C LEU A 228 18.01 0.79 -7.63
N GLY A 229 17.93 0.65 -8.96
CA GLY A 229 19.06 0.65 -9.89
C GLY A 229 19.70 2.03 -10.15
N GLY A 230 19.17 3.10 -9.55
CA GLY A 230 19.70 4.47 -9.68
C GLY A 230 18.99 5.35 -10.70
N ALA A 231 17.85 4.92 -11.27
CA ALA A 231 17.06 5.77 -12.15
C ALA A 231 16.40 6.94 -11.38
N SER A 232 16.16 8.04 -12.09
CA SER A 232 15.49 9.21 -11.51
C SER A 232 14.03 8.91 -11.15
N VAL A 233 13.68 9.09 -9.86
CA VAL A 233 12.30 9.01 -9.35
C VAL A 233 11.36 9.86 -10.18
N ARG A 234 11.76 11.10 -10.48
CA ARG A 234 10.95 12.05 -11.24
C ARG A 234 10.66 11.56 -12.65
N GLN A 235 11.66 11.02 -13.34
CA GLN A 235 11.48 10.49 -14.70
C GLN A 235 10.61 9.22 -14.71
N GLN A 236 10.82 8.32 -13.75
CA GLN A 236 10.02 7.10 -13.62
C GLN A 236 8.56 7.42 -13.27
N ALA A 237 8.34 8.39 -12.39
CA ALA A 237 7.01 8.88 -12.04
C ALA A 237 6.31 9.55 -13.24
N GLU A 238 7.00 10.40 -14.01
CA GLU A 238 6.45 10.96 -15.25
C GLU A 238 6.08 9.85 -16.25
N HIS A 239 6.97 8.88 -16.47
CA HIS A 239 6.71 7.74 -17.35
C HIS A 239 5.43 7.00 -16.94
N ALA A 240 5.30 6.69 -15.64
CA ALA A 240 4.11 6.02 -15.13
C ALA A 240 2.83 6.87 -15.25
N LEU A 241 2.89 8.17 -14.99
CA LEU A 241 1.73 9.07 -15.18
C LEU A 241 1.28 9.15 -16.64
N ARG A 242 2.23 9.06 -17.60
CA ARG A 242 1.91 8.98 -19.03
C ARG A 242 1.25 7.65 -19.38
N ARG A 243 1.76 6.53 -18.86
CA ARG A 243 1.15 5.19 -19.00
C ARG A 243 -0.26 5.11 -18.42
N LEU A 244 -0.51 5.83 -17.32
CA LEU A 244 -1.83 5.92 -16.68
C LEU A 244 -2.77 6.92 -17.36
N HIS A 245 -2.31 7.63 -18.39
CA HIS A 245 -3.05 8.67 -19.13
C HIS A 245 -3.54 9.84 -18.25
N VAL A 246 -2.74 10.24 -17.26
CA VAL A 246 -3.06 11.34 -16.32
C VAL A 246 -2.00 12.44 -16.29
N TRP A 247 -0.95 12.33 -17.11
CA TRP A 247 0.17 13.28 -17.13
C TRP A 247 -0.25 14.74 -17.37
N ASP A 248 -1.08 15.01 -18.37
CA ASP A 248 -1.45 16.39 -18.71
C ASP A 248 -2.26 17.07 -17.59
N VAL A 249 -3.11 16.29 -16.93
CA VAL A 249 -3.85 16.73 -15.72
C VAL A 249 -2.88 17.02 -14.59
N CYS A 250 -1.95 16.10 -14.30
CA CYS A 250 -0.94 16.27 -13.26
C CYS A 250 -0.08 17.51 -13.50
N GLN A 251 0.39 17.70 -14.74
CA GLN A 251 1.20 18.84 -15.15
C GLN A 251 0.46 20.18 -14.95
N SER A 252 -0.86 20.22 -15.18
CA SER A 252 -1.68 21.41 -14.90
C SER A 252 -1.68 21.76 -13.42
N TYR A 253 -1.81 20.76 -12.54
CA TYR A 253 -1.71 20.95 -11.08
C TYR A 253 -0.31 21.36 -10.64
N SER A 254 0.75 20.75 -11.17
CA SER A 254 2.15 21.13 -10.91
C SER A 254 2.41 22.60 -11.23
N ARG A 255 1.96 23.07 -12.40
CA ARG A 255 2.08 24.49 -12.82
C ARG A 255 1.32 25.44 -11.90
N ARG A 256 0.19 25.00 -11.35
CA ARG A 256 -0.58 25.78 -10.36
C ARG A 256 0.11 25.80 -9.00
N ALA A 257 0.62 24.66 -8.54
CA ALA A 257 1.33 24.52 -7.26
C ALA A 257 2.60 25.38 -7.22
N ALA A 258 3.33 25.46 -8.34
CA ALA A 258 4.53 26.28 -8.50
C ALA A 258 4.29 27.80 -8.32
N ARG A 259 3.04 28.27 -8.35
CA ARG A 259 2.69 29.69 -8.12
C ARG A 259 2.66 30.06 -6.63
N PHE A 260 2.75 29.09 -5.74
CA PHE A 260 2.67 29.26 -4.30
C PHE A 260 3.99 28.86 -3.64
N ALA A 261 4.30 29.50 -2.51
CA ALA A 261 5.49 29.18 -1.74
C ALA A 261 5.50 27.70 -1.30
N VAL A 262 6.69 27.12 -1.24
CA VAL A 262 6.93 25.77 -0.69
C VAL A 262 6.31 25.69 0.72
N SER A 263 5.69 24.57 1.05
CA SER A 263 5.01 24.31 2.34
C SER A 263 3.88 25.27 2.72
N SER A 264 3.41 26.12 1.80
CA SER A 264 2.25 26.97 2.07
C SER A 264 0.94 26.18 2.01
N GLU A 265 -0.04 26.56 2.84
CA GLU A 265 -1.37 25.95 2.82
C GLU A 265 -2.04 26.07 1.44
N LYS A 266 -1.78 27.16 0.71
CA LYS A 266 -2.30 27.34 -0.66
C LYS A 266 -1.73 26.29 -1.62
N ARG A 267 -0.43 25.96 -1.50
CA ARG A 267 0.20 24.90 -2.29
C ARG A 267 -0.35 23.52 -1.93
N LEU A 268 -0.48 23.21 -0.63
CA LEU A 268 -1.11 21.98 -0.15
C LEU A 268 -2.52 21.79 -0.75
N LYS A 269 -3.34 22.84 -0.76
CA LYS A 269 -4.69 22.81 -1.36
C LYS A 269 -4.69 22.45 -2.85
N VAL A 270 -3.65 22.83 -3.59
CA VAL A 270 -3.50 22.41 -5.00
C VAL A 270 -3.24 20.91 -5.09
N HIS A 271 -2.33 20.37 -4.25
CA HIS A 271 -2.05 18.93 -4.23
C HIS A 271 -3.26 18.11 -3.74
N GLN A 272 -3.99 18.60 -2.73
CA GLN A 272 -5.25 17.99 -2.27
C GLN A 272 -6.29 17.94 -3.41
N SER A 273 -6.41 19.03 -4.18
CA SER A 273 -7.30 19.07 -5.36
C SER A 273 -6.85 18.09 -6.45
N ALA A 274 -5.56 17.98 -6.70
CA ALA A 274 -4.99 17.04 -7.67
C ALA A 274 -5.30 15.59 -7.27
N VAL A 275 -4.98 15.21 -6.04
CA VAL A 275 -5.24 13.86 -5.50
C VAL A 275 -6.74 13.56 -5.45
N SER A 276 -7.57 14.55 -5.12
CA SER A 276 -9.03 14.39 -5.19
C SER A 276 -9.53 14.10 -6.61
N TYR A 277 -8.93 14.76 -7.62
CA TYR A 277 -9.30 14.57 -9.01
C TYR A 277 -8.83 13.21 -9.56
N LEU A 278 -7.61 12.77 -9.21
CA LEU A 278 -7.05 11.49 -9.65
C LEU A 278 -7.78 10.28 -9.06
N GLY A 279 -8.51 10.45 -7.96
CA GLY A 279 -9.42 9.47 -7.39
C GLY A 279 -9.25 9.33 -5.87
N LEU A 280 -10.36 9.51 -5.14
CA LEU A 280 -10.42 9.38 -3.68
C LEU A 280 -10.63 7.94 -3.16
N ALA A 281 -11.10 7.03 -4.01
CA ALA A 281 -11.45 5.65 -3.63
C ALA A 281 -10.25 4.69 -3.67
N CYS A 282 -10.34 3.56 -2.96
CA CYS A 282 -9.30 2.53 -2.81
C CYS A 282 -8.87 1.81 -4.12
N TYR A 283 -9.40 2.21 -5.28
CA TYR A 283 -9.09 1.60 -6.56
C TYR A 283 -7.63 1.83 -6.93
N THR A 284 -6.97 0.76 -7.38
CA THR A 284 -5.52 0.76 -7.61
C THR A 284 -5.09 1.85 -8.57
N LYS A 285 -5.85 2.10 -9.66
CA LYS A 285 -5.51 3.14 -10.66
C LYS A 285 -5.39 4.54 -10.06
N GLY A 286 -6.38 4.98 -9.30
CA GLY A 286 -6.44 6.35 -8.76
C GLY A 286 -5.38 6.57 -7.68
N ALA A 287 -5.21 5.56 -6.83
CA ALA A 287 -4.18 5.59 -5.79
C ALA A 287 -2.75 5.53 -6.38
N LEU A 288 -2.52 4.68 -7.40
CA LEU A 288 -1.24 4.63 -8.12
C LEU A 288 -0.94 5.94 -8.87
N SER A 289 -1.96 6.56 -9.47
CA SER A 289 -1.82 7.88 -10.11
C SER A 289 -1.43 8.96 -9.10
N SER A 290 -2.07 8.96 -7.92
CA SER A 290 -1.77 9.91 -6.84
C SER A 290 -0.37 9.70 -6.27
N LEU A 291 0.05 8.44 -6.10
CA LEU A 291 1.40 8.07 -5.69
C LEU A 291 2.43 8.65 -6.65
N PHE A 292 2.33 8.37 -7.95
CA PHE A 292 3.31 8.87 -8.91
C PHE A 292 3.27 10.38 -9.05
N TYR A 293 2.11 11.02 -8.91
CA TYR A 293 2.02 12.47 -8.88
C TYR A 293 2.82 13.07 -7.71
N LEU A 294 2.63 12.55 -6.49
CA LEU A 294 3.35 13.04 -5.32
C LEU A 294 4.85 12.68 -5.39
N ALA A 295 5.19 11.48 -5.87
CA ALA A 295 6.58 11.10 -6.10
C ALA A 295 7.27 12.01 -7.14
N TYR A 296 6.55 12.46 -8.18
CA TYR A 296 7.05 13.43 -9.15
C TYR A 296 7.25 14.82 -8.54
N GLU A 297 6.28 15.31 -7.76
CA GLU A 297 6.32 16.65 -7.16
C GLU A 297 7.35 16.77 -6.03
N PHE A 298 7.54 15.69 -5.27
CA PHE A 298 8.35 15.66 -4.04
C PHE A 298 9.55 14.71 -4.16
N HIS A 299 10.01 14.43 -5.38
CA HIS A 299 11.14 13.52 -5.67
C HIS A 299 12.44 13.85 -4.91
N ASP A 300 12.62 15.11 -4.52
CA ASP A 300 13.77 15.68 -3.82
C ASP A 300 13.45 16.04 -2.35
N ASN A 301 12.22 15.80 -1.88
CA ASN A 301 11.82 16.07 -0.50
C ASN A 301 10.76 15.05 -0.03
N PRO A 302 11.18 13.81 0.26
CA PRO A 302 10.27 12.72 0.60
C PRO A 302 9.49 12.98 1.90
N ARG A 303 10.09 13.69 2.86
CA ARG A 303 9.41 14.08 4.10
C ARG A 303 8.18 14.95 3.82
N GLU A 304 8.33 15.98 2.99
CA GLU A 304 7.21 16.84 2.60
C GLU A 304 6.20 16.08 1.73
N GLY A 305 6.67 15.15 0.89
CA GLY A 305 5.81 14.24 0.13
C GLY A 305 4.91 13.39 1.03
N ILE A 306 5.46 12.79 2.09
CA ILE A 306 4.71 11.99 3.06
C ILE A 306 3.69 12.87 3.82
N LEU A 307 4.09 14.05 4.29
CA LEU A 307 3.19 14.98 4.98
C LEU A 307 2.07 15.48 4.07
N THR A 308 2.39 15.81 2.82
CA THR A 308 1.40 16.22 1.82
C THR A 308 0.42 15.09 1.55
N ASN A 309 0.92 13.87 1.32
CA ASN A 309 0.10 12.68 1.11
C ASN A 309 -0.84 12.41 2.30
N THR A 310 -0.30 12.48 3.51
CA THR A 310 -1.03 12.33 4.77
C THR A 310 -2.23 13.30 4.82
N ASN A 311 -1.95 14.58 4.53
CA ASN A 311 -2.94 15.66 4.57
C ASN A 311 -3.86 15.72 3.34
N CYS A 312 -3.67 14.87 2.33
CA CYS A 312 -4.64 14.67 1.24
C CYS A 312 -5.82 13.76 1.64
N GLY A 313 -5.79 13.16 2.82
CA GLY A 313 -6.90 12.37 3.38
C GLY A 313 -7.26 11.12 2.56
N GLY A 314 -8.55 10.75 2.58
CA GLY A 314 -9.20 9.58 1.97
C GLY A 314 -8.77 8.23 2.53
N SER A 315 -8.92 7.17 1.73
CA SER A 315 -8.89 5.80 2.24
C SER A 315 -7.52 5.30 2.73
N TYR A 316 -7.60 4.25 3.54
CA TYR A 316 -6.58 3.55 4.33
C TYR A 316 -5.22 3.29 3.65
N THR A 317 -5.14 3.27 2.33
CA THR A 317 -4.02 2.63 1.62
C THR A 317 -3.28 3.52 0.62
N ARG A 318 -3.67 4.80 0.46
CA ARG A 318 -2.89 5.79 -0.33
C ARG A 318 -1.55 6.17 0.33
N LYS A 319 -1.28 5.63 1.50
CA LYS A 319 -0.55 6.26 2.59
C LYS A 319 0.69 5.48 3.05
N GLN A 320 0.86 4.26 2.54
CA GLN A 320 1.88 3.28 2.93
C GLN A 320 3.17 3.33 2.12
N THR A 321 3.20 4.07 1.02
CA THR A 321 4.25 3.98 -0.01
C THR A 321 5.06 5.25 -0.14
N GLY A 322 5.30 5.97 0.98
CA GLY A 322 6.34 6.97 0.99
C GLY A 322 7.67 6.26 0.81
N ILE A 323 8.36 6.52 -0.29
CA ILE A 323 9.72 6.01 -0.48
C ILE A 323 10.66 7.20 -0.34
N ASP A 324 11.56 7.10 0.64
CA ASP A 324 12.61 8.07 0.93
C ASP A 324 13.79 7.78 0.00
N PHE A 325 14.10 8.74 -0.87
CA PHE A 325 15.13 8.61 -1.91
C PHE A 325 16.25 9.64 -1.76
N GLU A 326 16.24 10.47 -0.71
CA GLU A 326 17.19 11.58 -0.56
C GLU A 326 18.63 11.10 -0.29
N ASN A 327 18.81 9.84 0.11
CA ASN A 327 20.12 9.26 0.42
C ASN A 327 20.70 8.32 -0.65
N ILE A 328 20.08 8.23 -1.83
CA ILE A 328 20.63 7.45 -2.96
C ILE A 328 21.76 8.20 -3.67
N HIS A 329 21.92 9.50 -3.42
CA HIS A 329 22.93 10.36 -4.06
C HIS A 329 24.12 10.77 -3.18
N HIS A 330 24.30 10.16 -2.01
CA HIS A 330 25.50 10.36 -1.18
C HIS A 330 26.14 9.07 -0.68
#